data_AF-A0A3D8HZJ7-F1
#
_entry.id   AF-A0A3D8HZJ7-F1
#
_cell.length_a   1.000
_cell.length_b   1.000
_cell.length_c   1.000
_cell.angle_alpha   90.00
_cell.angle_beta   90.00
_cell.angle_gamma   90.00
#
_symmetry.space_group_name_H-M   'P 1'
#
loop_
_entity.id
_entity.type
_entity.pdbx_description
1 polymer ?
#
loop_
_entity_poly.entity_id
_entity_poly.type
_entity_poly.pdbx_seq_one_letter_code
_entity_poly.pdbx_strand_id
1 'polypeptide(L)' 'LHLKNTAFQAYLTSEGKLEFQGQIYDIHTLAAHLKNTKAKRLNGFMYWEAKRGESKILLNEIREEYRKSLPLA' A
#
# COMPACT_ATOMS: atom_id res chain seq x y z
N LEU A 1 -5.12 -2.08 -5.12
CA LEU A 1 -4.52 -2.28 -3.78
C LEU A 1 -5.63 -2.35 -2.75
N HIS A 2 -5.52 -3.23 -1.74
CA HIS A 2 -6.48 -3.38 -0.64
C HIS A 2 -5.86 -3.01 0.69
N LEU A 3 -6.63 -2.46 1.61
CA LEU A 3 -6.14 -2.13 2.95
C LEU A 3 -6.36 -3.33 3.89
N LYS A 4 -5.28 -3.85 4.48
CA LYS A 4 -5.28 -5.02 5.37
C LYS A 4 -6.32 -4.91 6.48
N ASN A 5 -7.05 -6.00 6.69
CA ASN A 5 -8.12 -6.16 7.68
C ASN A 5 -9.28 -5.15 7.54
N THR A 6 -9.49 -4.60 6.34
CA THR A 6 -10.59 -3.66 6.05
C THR A 6 -11.10 -3.84 4.62
N ALA A 7 -12.30 -3.33 4.33
CA ALA A 7 -12.94 -3.45 3.02
C ALA A 7 -12.58 -2.33 2.02
N PHE A 8 -11.51 -1.57 2.27
CA PHE A 8 -11.11 -0.49 1.37
C PHE A 8 -10.23 -0.99 0.23
N GLN A 9 -10.46 -0.43 -0.95
CA GLN A 9 -9.65 -0.64 -2.14
C GLN A 9 -9.33 0.70 -2.80
N ALA A 10 -8.13 0.80 -3.37
CA ALA A 10 -7.66 1.95 -4.14
C ALA A 10 -6.96 1.45 -5.42
N TYR A 11 -6.96 2.28 -6.46
CA TYR A 11 -6.33 1.95 -7.74
C TYR A 11 -4.89 2.47 -7.76
N LEU A 12 -3.94 1.62 -8.17
CA LEU A 12 -2.55 2.04 -8.36
C LEU A 12 -2.47 2.78 -9.70
N THR A 13 -2.04 4.04 -9.67
CA THR A 13 -1.85 4.85 -10.88
C THR A 13 -0.51 4.55 -11.55
N SER A 14 -0.37 4.99 -12.80
CA SER A 14 0.90 4.94 -13.54
C SER A 14 2.04 5.72 -12.86
N GLU A 15 1.71 6.69 -12.00
CA GLU A 15 2.68 7.46 -11.21
C GLU A 15 3.13 6.75 -9.93
N GLY A 16 2.64 5.53 -9.66
CA GLY A 16 2.97 4.79 -8.45
C GLY A 16 2.25 5.29 -7.18
N LYS A 17 1.15 6.04 -7.36
CA LYS A 17 0.30 6.56 -6.27
C LYS A 17 -1.05 5.85 -6.24
N LEU A 18 -1.85 6.12 -5.21
CA LEU A 18 -3.17 5.56 -5.03
C LEU A 18 -4.25 6.56 -5.41
N GLU A 19 -5.11 6.17 -6.33
CA GLU A 19 -6.37 6.87 -6.58
C GLU A 19 -7.47 6.25 -5.71
N PHE A 20 -8.12 7.10 -4.91
CA PHE A 20 -9.22 6.73 -4.04
C PHE A 20 -10.24 7.88 -4.02
N GLN A 21 -11.49 7.58 -4.39
CA GLN A 21 -12.59 8.56 -4.45
C GLN A 21 -12.23 9.81 -5.29
N GLY A 22 -11.52 9.62 -6.41
CA GLY A 22 -11.14 10.73 -7.31
C GLY A 22 -9.98 11.60 -6.81
N GLN A 23 -9.34 11.25 -5.69
CA GLN A 23 -8.15 11.93 -5.18
C GLN A 23 -6.92 11.03 -5.24
N ILE A 24 -5.75 11.65 -5.41
CA ILE A 24 -4.46 10.97 -5.51
C ILE A 24 -3.70 11.11 -4.19
N TYR A 25 -3.25 9.98 -3.65
CA TYR A 25 -2.51 9.90 -2.39
C TYR A 25 -1.26 9.03 -2.53
N ASP A 26 -0.23 9.30 -1.73
CA ASP A 26 0.79 8.29 -1.48
C ASP A 26 0.27 7.19 -0.52
N ILE A 27 0.92 6.03 -0.54
CA ILE A 27 0.51 4.86 0.25
C ILE A 27 0.49 5.09 1.77
N HIS A 28 1.27 6.05 2.28
CA HIS A 28 1.39 6.36 3.70
C HIS A 28 0.27 7.27 4.16
N THR A 29 -0.01 8.31 3.38
CA THR A 29 -1.05 9.30 3.68
C THR A 29 -2.44 8.67 3.60
N LEU A 30 -2.71 7.89 2.54
CA LEU A 30 -4.01 7.22 2.43
C LEU A 30 -4.23 6.18 3.53
N ALA A 31 -3.19 5.42 3.91
CA ALA A 31 -3.29 4.47 5.02
C ALA A 31 -3.65 5.17 6.34
N ALA A 32 -3.02 6.31 6.64
CA ALA A 32 -3.33 7.11 7.83
C ALA A 32 -4.75 7.66 7.81
N HIS A 33 -5.18 8.17 6.66
CA HIS A 33 -6.53 8.69 6.43
C HIS A 33 -7.60 7.61 6.65
N LEU A 34 -7.46 6.44 6.00
CA LEU A 34 -8.42 5.35 6.10
C LEU A 34 -8.44 4.65 7.46
N LYS A 35 -7.32 4.65 8.19
CA LYS A 35 -7.26 4.15 9.58
C LYS A 35 -7.69 5.20 10.62
N ASN A 36 -8.09 6.39 10.18
CA ASN A 36 -8.52 7.51 11.03
C ASN A 36 -7.52 7.80 12.17
N THR A 37 -6.23 7.76 11.85
CA THR A 37 -5.19 7.98 12.87
C THR A 37 -4.90 9.46 13.06
N LYS A 38 -4.46 9.85 14.26
CA LYS A 38 -3.97 11.22 14.52
C LYS A 38 -2.70 11.57 13.73
N ALA A 39 -1.94 10.57 13.31
CA ALA A 39 -0.73 10.75 12.50
C ALA A 39 -1.10 11.12 11.06
N LYS A 40 -0.32 12.02 10.44
CA LYS A 40 -0.51 12.40 9.03
C LYS A 40 -0.10 11.28 8.05
N ARG A 41 0.76 10.36 8.49
CA ARG A 41 1.33 9.27 7.69
C ARG A 41 1.51 8.02 8.57
N LEU A 42 1.29 6.85 7.98
CA LEU A 42 1.65 5.55 8.54
C LEU A 42 2.70 4.87 7.65
N ASN A 43 3.34 3.79 8.10
CA ASN A 43 4.15 2.97 7.21
C ASN A 43 3.24 2.19 6.23
N GLY A 44 2.87 2.79 5.10
CA GLY A 44 1.92 2.26 4.13
C GLY A 44 2.25 0.85 3.64
N PHE A 45 3.52 0.46 3.58
CA PHE A 45 3.92 -0.90 3.22
C PHE A 45 3.30 -1.97 4.14
N MET A 46 3.06 -1.64 5.41
CA MET A 46 2.46 -2.56 6.39
C MET A 46 0.95 -2.71 6.26
N TYR A 47 0.31 -1.84 5.49
CA TYR A 47 -1.16 -1.74 5.44
C TYR A 47 -1.75 -2.11 4.09
N TRP A 48 -1.00 -1.98 3.00
CA TRP A 48 -1.53 -2.26 1.67
C TRP A 48 -1.18 -3.67 1.20
N GLU A 49 -2.15 -4.29 0.52
CA GLU A 49 -2.05 -5.58 -0.15
C GLU A 49 -2.27 -5.40 -1.66
N ALA A 50 -1.36 -5.92 -2.47
CA ALA A 50 -1.54 -6.03 -3.91
C ALA A 50 -2.43 -7.24 -4.23
N LYS A 51 -3.58 -6.99 -4.86
CA LYS A 51 -4.45 -8.05 -5.39
C LYS A 51 -4.02 -8.40 -6.81
N ARG A 52 -3.74 -9.69 -7.05
CA ARG A 52 -3.46 -10.27 -8.37
C ARG A 52 -4.32 -11.52 -8.52
N GLY A 53 -5.36 -11.45 -9.34
CA GLY A 53 -6.39 -12.49 -9.37
C GLY A 53 -7.08 -12.62 -8.01
N GLU A 54 -7.16 -13.84 -7.49
CA GLU A 54 -7.71 -14.14 -6.15
C GLU A 54 -6.69 -13.98 -5.02
N SER A 55 -5.41 -13.82 -5.34
CA SER A 55 -4.35 -13.69 -4.34
C SER A 55 -4.16 -12.25 -3.88
N LYS A 56 -3.84 -12.09 -2.59
CA LYS A 56 -3.42 -10.83 -1.97
C LYS A 56 -2.06 -11.04 -1.31
N ILE A 57 -1.14 -10.11 -1.54
CA ILE A 57 0.21 -10.12 -0.94
C ILE A 57 0.49 -8.76 -0.32
N LEU A 58 1.10 -8.72 0.87
CA LEU A 58 1.41 -7.44 1.51
C LEU A 58 2.52 -6.72 0.75
N LEU A 59 2.39 -5.39 0.63
CA LEU A 59 3.46 -4.59 0.01
C LEU A 59 4.77 -4.69 0.80
N ASN A 60 4.71 -4.86 2.13
CA ASN A 60 5.89 -5.12 2.94
C ASN A 60 6.59 -6.41 2.52
N GLU A 61 5.85 -7.49 2.25
CA GLU A 61 6.42 -8.77 1.81
C GLU A 61 7.14 -8.61 0.47
N ILE A 62 6.47 -8.00 -0.53
CA ILE A 62 7.07 -7.69 -1.83
C ILE A 62 8.37 -6.89 -1.65
N ARG A 63 8.37 -5.89 -0.76
CA ARG A 63 9.52 -5.03 -0.50
C ARG A 63 10.68 -5.81 0.14
N GLU A 64 10.40 -6.69 1.10
CA GLU A 64 11.45 -7.50 1.74
C GLU A 64 12.00 -8.56 0.77
N GLU A 65 11.16 -9.16 -0.07
CA GLU A 65 11.60 -10.07 -1.15
C GLU A 65 12.53 -9.35 -2.13
N TYR A 66 12.15 -8.16 -2.57
CA TYR A 66 12.98 -7.34 -3.45
C TYR A 66 14.33 -6.98 -2.81
N ARG A 67 14.36 -6.64 -1.51
CA ARG A 67 15.62 -6.35 -0.82
C ARG A 67 16.56 -7.55 -0.76
N LYS A 68 16.01 -8.76 -0.59
CA LYS A 68 16.81 -9.99 -0.58
C LYS A 68 17.41 -10.32 -1.94
N SER A 69 16.80 -9.84 -3.04
CA SER A 69 17.34 -10.05 -4.39
C SER A 69 18.40 -9.02 -4.79
N LEU A 70 18.58 -7.96 -4.01
CA LEU A 70 19.65 -6.99 -4.25
C LEU A 70 21.00 -7.62 -3.88
N PRO A 71 22.04 -7.45 -4.72
CA PRO A 71 23.40 -7.82 -4.35
C PRO A 71 23.80 -7.12 -3.04
N LEU A 72 24.55 -7.80 -2.18
CA LEU A 72 25.22 -7.16 -1.05
C LEU A 72 26.13 -6.06 -1.64
N ALA A 73 25.86 -4.81 -1.24
CA ALA A 73 26.65 -3.65 -1.62
C ALA A 73 28.02 -3.67 -0.96
#